data_AF-A0A9D9T398-F1
#
_entry.id   AF-A0A9D9T398-F1
#
_cell.length_a   1.000
_cell.length_b   1.000
_cell.length_c   1.000
_cell.angle_alpha   90.00
_cell.angle_beta   90.00
_cell.angle_gamma   90.00
#
_symmetry.space_group_name_H-M   'P 1'
#
loop_
_entity.id
_entity.type
_entity.pdbx_description
1 polymer ?
#
loop_
_entity_poly.entity_id
_entity_poly.type
_entity_poly.pdbx_seq_one_letter_code
_entity_poly.pdbx_strand_id
1 'polypeptide(L)'
;TANFYWKRFFLFFGISTFFGMFGHGLFHYFGIYGKIPSWLFGSISNIMAGLGMFHFDNYSKKSKIGVYLVVIKSLILFLLALFTLKFVFVAIDAIVTYIVYTGFYAHKIVKRGAEELKWMTFGVILMLPAAFVFLFKINVHLWLNKDDLSHLIILLGIFFFYSTLQRWGKRNALRSNG
;
A
#
# COMPACT_ATOMS: atom_id res chain seq x y z
N THR A 1 -15.97 7.81 -3.74
CA THR A 1 -15.26 7.70 -5.03
C THR A 1 -13.84 7.21 -4.78
N ALA A 2 -13.17 6.60 -5.78
CA ALA A 2 -11.79 6.11 -5.66
C ALA A 2 -10.83 7.20 -5.19
N ASN A 3 -10.96 8.43 -5.74
CA ASN A 3 -10.11 9.58 -5.40
C ASN A 3 -10.01 9.86 -3.90
N PHE A 4 -11.13 9.75 -3.18
CA PHE A 4 -11.17 10.01 -1.75
C PHE A 4 -10.28 9.04 -0.95
N TYR A 5 -10.40 7.74 -1.23
CA TYR A 5 -9.61 6.72 -0.55
C TYR A 5 -8.13 6.82 -0.94
N TRP A 6 -7.83 7.01 -2.22
CA TRP A 6 -6.45 7.08 -2.67
C TRP A 6 -5.69 8.32 -2.17
N LYS A 7 -6.34 9.49 -2.07
CA LYS A 7 -5.73 10.66 -1.42
C LYS A 7 -5.34 10.36 0.03
N ARG A 8 -6.21 9.64 0.76
CA ARG A 8 -5.95 9.22 2.14
C ARG A 8 -4.88 8.14 2.23
N PHE A 9 -4.83 7.21 1.27
CA PHE A 9 -3.74 6.25 1.15
C PHE A 9 -2.39 6.97 1.15
N PHE A 10 -2.18 7.94 0.25
CA PHE A 10 -0.91 8.67 0.16
C PHE A 10 -0.62 9.49 1.42
N LEU A 11 -1.62 10.13 2.01
CA LEU A 11 -1.46 10.88 3.26
C LEU A 11 -0.98 9.96 4.40
N PHE A 12 -1.70 8.86 4.66
CA PHE A 12 -1.35 7.94 5.74
C PHE A 12 -0.08 7.14 5.44
N PHE A 13 0.21 6.84 4.17
CA PHE A 13 1.47 6.25 3.75
C PHE A 13 2.65 7.19 4.06
N GLY A 14 2.50 8.49 3.74
CA GLY A 14 3.51 9.50 4.05
C GLY A 14 3.74 9.65 5.55
N ILE A 15 2.66 9.73 6.34
CA ILE A 15 2.74 9.78 7.82
C ILE A 15 3.40 8.50 8.37
N SER A 16 3.03 7.32 7.86
CA SER A 16 3.63 6.04 8.24
C SER A 16 5.12 5.99 7.95
N THR A 17 5.53 6.48 6.77
CA THR A 17 6.94 6.55 6.36
C THR A 17 7.72 7.52 7.24
N PHE A 18 7.15 8.69 7.55
CA PHE A 18 7.75 9.67 8.46
C PHE A 18 8.00 9.06 9.84
N PHE A 19 6.99 8.44 10.46
CA PHE A 19 7.19 7.75 11.74
C PHE A 19 8.09 6.51 11.64
N GLY A 20 8.13 5.84 10.48
CA GLY A 20 9.03 4.73 10.21
C GLY A 20 10.49 5.18 10.27
N MET A 21 10.81 6.30 9.65
CA MET A 21 12.13 6.93 9.73
C MET A 21 12.53 7.21 11.17
N PHE A 22 11.66 7.79 12.01
CA PHE A 22 11.96 8.00 13.44
C PHE A 22 12.05 6.70 14.22
N GLY A 23 11.20 5.72 13.94
CA GLY A 23 11.22 4.41 14.60
C GLY A 23 12.48 3.60 14.31
N HIS A 24 13.12 3.81 13.15
CA HIS A 24 14.42 3.24 12.83
C HIS A 24 15.58 4.12 13.36
N GLY A 25 15.55 5.43 13.12
CA GLY A 25 16.63 6.33 13.50
C GLY A 25 16.79 6.53 15.01
N LEU A 26 15.68 6.55 15.76
CA LEU A 26 15.66 6.69 17.22
C LEU A 26 15.41 5.36 17.94
N PHE A 27 15.75 4.23 17.30
CA PHE A 27 15.50 2.91 17.85
C PHE A 27 16.21 2.68 19.20
N HIS A 28 17.38 3.28 19.42
CA HIS A 28 18.08 3.23 20.71
C HIS A 28 17.28 3.86 21.87
N TYR A 29 16.41 4.84 21.58
CA TYR A 29 15.63 5.55 22.58
C TYR A 29 14.24 4.94 22.79
N PHE A 30 13.55 4.61 21.70
CA PHE A 30 12.15 4.16 21.76
C PHE A 30 11.97 2.66 21.54
N GLY A 31 13.02 1.94 21.17
CA GLY A 31 12.97 0.52 20.85
C GLY A 31 11.86 0.18 19.86
N ILE A 32 11.18 -0.93 20.11
CA ILE A 32 10.09 -1.40 19.26
C ILE A 32 8.85 -0.48 19.33
N TYR A 33 8.61 0.19 20.47
CA TYR A 33 7.44 1.03 20.67
C TYR A 33 7.45 2.26 19.75
N GLY A 34 8.63 2.79 19.43
CA GLY A 34 8.79 3.87 18.46
C GLY A 34 8.31 3.52 17.04
N LYS A 35 8.18 2.23 16.71
CA LYS A 35 7.69 1.75 15.41
C LYS A 35 6.17 1.64 15.32
N ILE A 36 5.48 1.57 16.46
CA ILE A 36 4.02 1.37 16.51
C ILE A 36 3.24 2.47 15.76
N PRO A 37 3.59 3.77 15.84
CA PRO A 37 2.90 4.79 15.06
C PRO A 37 3.01 4.55 13.55
N SER A 38 4.20 4.16 13.07
CA SER A 38 4.41 3.80 11.65
C SER A 38 3.52 2.63 11.24
N TRP A 39 3.44 1.59 12.08
CA TRP A 39 2.62 0.41 11.82
C TRP A 39 1.14 0.74 11.75
N LEU A 40 0.64 1.56 12.68
CA LEU A 40 -0.76 1.99 12.71
C LEU A 40 -1.13 2.73 11.42
N PHE A 41 -0.36 3.75 11.06
CA PHE A 41 -0.63 4.53 9.84
C PHE A 41 -0.42 3.71 8.57
N GLY A 42 0.51 2.74 8.59
CA GLY A 42 0.72 1.80 7.49
C GLY A 42 -0.51 0.91 7.27
N SER A 43 -1.08 0.34 8.34
CA SER A 43 -2.31 -0.45 8.27
C SER A 43 -3.52 0.39 7.84
N ILE A 44 -3.65 1.63 8.32
CA ILE A 44 -4.70 2.55 7.84
C ILE A 44 -4.53 2.83 6.33
N SER A 45 -3.30 3.06 5.89
CA SER A 45 -2.99 3.25 4.47
C SER A 45 -3.42 2.04 3.64
N ASN A 46 -3.07 0.82 4.07
CA ASN A 46 -3.47 -0.41 3.40
C ASN A 46 -5.00 -0.56 3.28
N ILE A 47 -5.75 -0.22 4.34
CA ILE A 47 -7.22 -0.18 4.29
C ILE A 47 -7.68 0.79 3.20
N MET A 48 -7.14 2.00 3.16
CA MET A 48 -7.51 3.00 2.16
C MET A 48 -7.21 2.52 0.73
N ALA A 49 -6.07 1.88 0.48
CA ALA A 49 -5.75 1.31 -0.84
C ALA A 49 -6.77 0.22 -1.24
N GLY A 50 -7.03 -0.74 -0.35
CA GLY A 50 -8.00 -1.81 -0.59
C GLY A 50 -9.41 -1.28 -0.84
N LEU A 51 -9.88 -0.31 -0.05
CA LEU A 51 -11.17 0.34 -0.25
C LEU A 51 -11.21 1.15 -1.56
N GLY A 52 -10.14 1.85 -1.91
CA GLY A 52 -10.03 2.62 -3.15
C GLY A 52 -10.27 1.76 -4.38
N MET A 53 -9.79 0.52 -4.36
CA MET A 53 -10.02 -0.44 -5.43
C MET A 53 -11.50 -0.79 -5.64
N PHE A 54 -12.34 -0.80 -4.60
CA PHE A 54 -13.78 -1.06 -4.73
C PHE A 54 -14.60 0.16 -5.21
N HIS A 55 -13.97 1.33 -5.38
CA HIS A 55 -14.65 2.59 -5.65
C HIS A 55 -14.23 3.27 -6.97
N PHE A 56 -13.64 2.54 -7.91
CA PHE A 56 -13.49 3.05 -9.29
C PHE A 56 -14.85 3.03 -9.98
N ASP A 57 -15.40 4.23 -10.19
CA ASP A 57 -16.73 4.43 -10.76
C ASP A 57 -16.83 3.76 -12.14
N ASN A 58 -17.97 3.13 -12.43
CA ASN A 58 -18.27 2.37 -13.65
C ASN A 58 -17.48 1.07 -13.89
N TYR A 59 -16.43 0.78 -13.11
CA TYR A 59 -15.58 -0.39 -13.35
C TYR A 59 -15.50 -1.38 -12.18
N SER A 60 -15.56 -0.88 -10.95
CA SER A 60 -15.51 -1.72 -9.74
C SER A 60 -16.85 -2.38 -9.46
N LYS A 61 -16.82 -3.67 -9.12
CA LYS A 61 -17.99 -4.35 -8.56
C LYS A 61 -18.15 -3.89 -7.11
N LYS A 62 -19.29 -3.29 -6.78
CA LYS A 62 -19.64 -2.96 -5.39
C LYS A 62 -19.74 -4.27 -4.60
N SER A 63 -18.84 -4.47 -3.64
CA SER A 63 -18.81 -5.68 -2.82
C SER A 63 -18.71 -5.29 -1.34
N LYS A 64 -19.83 -5.39 -0.62
CA LYS A 64 -19.86 -5.17 0.84
C LYS A 64 -18.90 -6.14 1.54
N ILE A 65 -18.93 -7.41 1.13
CA ILE A 65 -18.05 -8.46 1.66
C ILE A 65 -16.58 -8.09 1.41
N GLY A 66 -16.23 -7.65 0.20
CA GLY A 66 -14.86 -7.22 -0.12
C GLY A 66 -14.38 -6.06 0.75
N VAL A 67 -15.25 -5.08 1.00
CA VAL A 67 -14.98 -3.95 1.91
C VAL A 67 -14.74 -4.42 3.34
N TYR A 68 -15.61 -5.30 3.88
CA TYR A 68 -15.42 -5.85 5.23
C TYR A 68 -14.13 -6.66 5.34
N LEU A 69 -13.82 -7.50 4.33
CA LEU A 69 -12.60 -8.30 4.32
C LEU A 69 -11.34 -7.43 4.35
N VAL A 70 -11.29 -6.31 3.63
CA VAL A 70 -10.16 -5.36 3.68
C VAL A 70 -9.96 -4.82 5.09
N VAL A 71 -11.03 -4.33 5.72
CA VAL A 71 -10.96 -3.68 7.03
C VAL A 71 -10.64 -4.70 8.12
N ILE A 72 -11.37 -5.82 8.17
CA ILE A 72 -11.21 -6.86 9.19
C ILE A 72 -9.82 -7.50 9.10
N LYS A 73 -9.34 -7.82 7.90
CA LYS A 73 -7.97 -8.34 7.70
C LYS A 73 -6.93 -7.41 8.31
N SER A 74 -6.99 -6.13 7.93
CA SER A 74 -5.97 -5.15 8.33
C SER A 74 -6.02 -4.89 9.84
N LEU A 75 -7.22 -4.87 10.42
CA LEU A 75 -7.42 -4.73 11.86
C LEU A 75 -6.87 -5.95 12.62
N ILE A 76 -7.21 -7.17 12.21
CA ILE A 76 -6.72 -8.40 12.85
C ILE A 76 -5.19 -8.48 12.78
N LEU A 77 -4.61 -8.24 11.60
CA LEU A 77 -3.15 -8.29 11.43
C LEU A 77 -2.45 -7.18 12.24
N PHE A 78 -3.03 -6.00 12.32
CA PHE A 78 -2.49 -4.94 13.17
C PHE A 78 -2.57 -5.29 14.66
N LEU A 79 -3.71 -5.83 15.13
CA LEU A 79 -3.84 -6.27 16.52
C LEU A 79 -2.85 -7.40 16.84
N LEU A 80 -2.66 -8.36 15.94
CA LEU A 80 -1.63 -9.40 16.08
C LEU A 80 -0.23 -8.78 16.14
N ALA A 81 0.06 -7.76 15.32
CA ALA A 81 1.33 -7.04 15.39
C ALA A 81 1.54 -6.36 16.75
N LEU A 82 0.49 -5.78 17.34
CA LEU A 82 0.56 -5.14 18.66
C LEU A 82 0.77 -6.17 19.79
N PHE A 83 0.00 -7.26 19.80
CA PHE A 83 0.10 -8.27 20.85
C PHE A 83 1.42 -9.04 20.80
N THR A 84 1.96 -9.29 19.61
CA THR A 84 3.21 -10.05 19.45
C THR A 84 4.45 -9.16 19.34
N LEU A 85 4.26 -7.86 19.13
CA LEU A 85 5.31 -6.88 18.78
C LEU A 85 6.14 -7.29 17.55
N LYS A 86 5.53 -8.00 16.60
CA LYS A 86 6.18 -8.48 15.36
C LYS A 86 5.67 -7.72 14.15
N PHE A 87 6.57 -7.04 13.45
CA PHE A 87 6.29 -6.33 12.21
C PHE A 87 5.78 -7.24 11.07
N VAL A 88 6.06 -8.54 11.11
CA VAL A 88 5.68 -9.48 10.05
C VAL A 88 4.18 -9.44 9.72
N PHE A 89 3.30 -9.21 10.71
CA PHE A 89 1.87 -9.12 10.47
C PHE A 89 1.48 -7.86 9.68
N VAL A 90 2.15 -6.73 9.93
CA VAL A 90 2.00 -5.49 9.16
C VAL A 90 2.52 -5.67 7.74
N ALA A 91 3.66 -6.37 7.58
CA ALA A 91 4.20 -6.69 6.26
C ALA A 91 3.25 -7.60 5.46
N ILE A 92 2.69 -8.64 6.08
CA ILE A 92 1.68 -9.52 5.45
C ILE A 92 0.45 -8.70 5.03
N ASP A 93 -0.01 -7.79 5.88
CA ASP A 93 -1.16 -6.92 5.57
C ASP A 93 -0.92 -6.10 4.30
N ALA A 94 0.27 -5.50 4.18
CA ALA A 94 0.68 -4.75 3.00
C ALA A 94 0.82 -5.64 1.76
N ILE A 95 1.49 -6.78 1.88
CA ILE A 95 1.68 -7.74 0.77
C ILE A 95 0.34 -8.20 0.22
N VAL A 96 -0.57 -8.64 1.09
CA VAL A 96 -1.92 -9.05 0.67
C VAL A 96 -2.65 -7.89 0.01
N THR A 97 -2.56 -6.68 0.59
CA THR A 97 -3.22 -5.52 0.03
C THR A 97 -2.73 -5.21 -1.39
N TYR A 98 -1.41 -5.21 -1.57
CA TYR A 98 -0.81 -4.85 -2.84
C TYR A 98 -1.01 -5.93 -3.90
N ILE A 99 -0.75 -7.19 -3.59
CA ILE A 99 -0.88 -8.29 -4.55
C ILE A 99 -2.36 -8.51 -4.92
N VAL A 100 -3.25 -8.63 -3.92
CA VAL A 100 -4.64 -9.03 -4.17
C VAL A 100 -5.46 -7.86 -4.73
N TYR A 101 -5.43 -6.69 -4.10
CA TYR A 101 -6.30 -5.58 -4.49
C TYR A 101 -5.67 -4.72 -5.58
N THR A 102 -4.45 -4.21 -5.37
CA THR A 102 -3.83 -3.30 -6.35
C THR A 102 -3.15 -4.01 -7.52
N GLY A 103 -2.89 -5.31 -7.39
CA GLY A 103 -2.34 -6.17 -8.43
C GLY A 103 -3.44 -6.89 -9.19
N PHE A 104 -3.94 -7.98 -8.62
CA PHE A 104 -4.90 -8.88 -9.26
C PHE A 104 -6.26 -8.23 -9.53
N TYR A 105 -6.85 -7.57 -8.53
CA TYR A 105 -8.15 -6.93 -8.72
C TYR A 105 -8.05 -5.70 -9.65
N ALA A 106 -6.99 -4.90 -9.56
CA ALA A 106 -6.73 -3.83 -10.53
C ALA A 106 -6.65 -4.36 -11.97
N HIS A 107 -5.93 -5.47 -12.19
CA HIS A 107 -5.85 -6.12 -13.49
C HIS A 107 -7.23 -6.61 -13.99
N LYS A 108 -8.11 -7.09 -13.10
CA LYS A 108 -9.50 -7.40 -13.45
C LYS A 108 -10.30 -6.17 -13.89
N ILE A 109 -10.04 -5.00 -13.29
CA ILE A 109 -10.70 -3.74 -13.67
C ILE A 109 -10.17 -3.23 -15.03
N VAL A 110 -8.87 -3.43 -15.32
CA VAL A 110 -8.31 -3.13 -16.66
C VAL A 110 -9.10 -3.84 -17.76
N LYS A 111 -9.41 -5.14 -17.56
CA LYS A 111 -10.25 -5.93 -18.50
C LYS A 111 -11.68 -5.40 -18.67
N ARG A 112 -12.11 -4.45 -17.84
CA ARG A 112 -13.43 -3.77 -17.93
C ARG A 112 -13.34 -2.38 -18.56
N GLY A 113 -12.16 -1.96 -19.02
CA GLY A 113 -11.96 -0.72 -19.78
C GLY A 113 -11.25 0.42 -19.03
N ALA A 114 -10.88 0.23 -17.76
CA ALA A 114 -10.06 1.20 -17.01
C ALA A 114 -8.57 0.93 -17.23
N GLU A 115 -8.10 1.15 -18.47
CA GLU A 115 -6.75 0.82 -18.91
C GLU A 115 -5.64 1.45 -18.07
N GLU A 116 -5.89 2.59 -17.43
CA GLU A 116 -4.90 3.31 -16.62
C GLU A 116 -4.42 2.45 -15.44
N LEU A 117 -5.27 1.55 -14.94
CA LEU A 117 -4.94 0.68 -13.80
C LEU A 117 -3.87 -0.35 -14.14
N LYS A 118 -3.50 -0.54 -15.41
CA LYS A 118 -2.36 -1.40 -15.79
C LYS A 118 -1.05 -0.93 -15.15
N TRP A 119 -0.91 0.38 -14.96
CA TRP A 119 0.24 0.97 -14.31
C TRP A 119 0.28 0.63 -12.82
N MET A 120 -0.86 0.50 -12.16
CA MET A 120 -0.94 0.05 -10.76
C MET A 120 -0.48 -1.40 -10.65
N THR A 121 -0.95 -2.29 -11.53
CA THR A 121 -0.49 -3.68 -11.58
C THR A 121 1.02 -3.77 -11.86
N PHE A 122 1.54 -2.95 -12.78
CA PHE A 122 2.98 -2.87 -13.04
C PHE A 122 3.77 -2.39 -11.81
N GLY A 123 3.25 -1.40 -11.08
CA GLY A 123 3.83 -0.96 -9.81
C GLY A 123 3.92 -2.07 -8.77
N VAL A 124 2.92 -2.95 -8.69
CA VAL A 124 2.96 -4.14 -7.82
C VAL A 124 4.08 -5.09 -8.23
N ILE A 125 4.22 -5.38 -9.53
CA ILE A 125 5.29 -6.25 -10.04
C ILE A 125 6.67 -5.68 -9.68
N LEU A 126 6.85 -4.36 -9.83
CA LEU A 126 8.10 -3.70 -9.47
C LEU A 126 8.41 -3.73 -7.97
N MET A 127 7.40 -3.69 -7.10
CA MET A 127 7.63 -3.75 -5.64
C MET A 127 7.77 -5.18 -5.09
N LEU A 128 7.39 -6.23 -5.83
CA LEU A 128 7.52 -7.62 -5.39
C LEU A 128 8.94 -8.00 -4.91
N PRO A 129 10.04 -7.60 -5.60
CA PRO A 129 11.40 -7.81 -5.12
C PRO A 129 11.65 -7.31 -3.69
N ALA A 130 10.98 -6.26 -3.24
CA ALA A 130 11.15 -5.73 -1.88
C ALA A 130 10.79 -6.76 -0.81
N ALA A 131 9.76 -7.58 -1.05
CA ALA A 131 9.38 -8.63 -0.10
C ALA A 131 10.51 -9.66 0.07
N PHE A 132 11.18 -10.03 -1.02
CA PHE A 132 12.30 -10.97 -0.98
C PHE A 132 13.55 -10.36 -0.32
N VAL A 133 13.86 -9.09 -0.60
CA VAL A 133 14.94 -8.36 0.08
C VAL A 133 14.72 -8.37 1.59
N PHE A 134 13.50 -8.04 2.04
CA PHE A 134 13.15 -8.01 3.45
C PHE A 134 13.20 -9.40 4.09
N LEU A 135 12.60 -10.43 3.46
CA LEU A 135 12.51 -11.79 4.00
C LEU A 135 13.86 -12.50 4.06
N PHE A 136 14.68 -12.36 3.02
CA PHE A 136 16.02 -12.96 2.96
C PHE A 136 17.09 -12.11 3.66
N LYS A 137 16.70 -10.96 4.24
CA LYS A 137 17.58 -10.06 4.99
C LYS A 137 18.80 -9.60 4.18
N ILE A 138 18.60 -9.29 2.90
CA ILE A 138 19.66 -8.86 1.98
C ILE A 138 20.12 -7.44 2.36
N ASN A 139 21.34 -7.29 2.88
CA ASN A 139 21.94 -5.99 3.18
C ASN A 139 23.01 -5.67 2.13
N VAL A 140 22.80 -4.61 1.33
CA VAL A 140 23.73 -4.21 0.27
C VAL A 140 24.91 -3.44 0.84
N HIS A 141 24.65 -2.57 1.81
CA HIS A 141 25.68 -1.74 2.44
C HIS A 141 25.28 -1.38 3.89
N LEU A 142 26.23 -0.91 4.70
CA LEU A 142 25.98 -0.48 6.09
C LEU A 142 24.88 0.59 6.18
N TRP A 143 24.87 1.51 5.22
CA TRP A 143 23.92 2.63 5.11
C TRP A 143 22.71 2.32 4.21
N LEU A 144 22.69 1.14 3.59
CA LEU A 144 21.60 0.67 2.74
C LEU A 144 21.31 -0.78 3.10
N ASN A 145 20.71 -0.95 4.27
CA ASN A 145 20.36 -2.27 4.77
C ASN A 145 19.07 -2.79 4.09
N LYS A 146 18.66 -4.01 4.44
CA LYS A 146 17.45 -4.65 3.89
C LYS A 146 16.19 -3.79 4.00
N ASP A 147 16.05 -3.03 5.08
CA ASP A 147 14.87 -2.21 5.34
C ASP A 147 14.91 -1.03 4.37
N ASP A 148 16.04 -0.32 4.30
CA ASP A 148 16.22 0.84 3.41
C ASP A 148 16.00 0.47 1.93
N LEU A 149 16.63 -0.62 1.47
CA LEU A 149 16.50 -1.09 0.10
C LEU A 149 15.05 -1.49 -0.23
N SER A 150 14.37 -2.19 0.68
CA SER A 150 12.97 -2.59 0.49
C SER A 150 12.06 -1.37 0.36
N HIS A 151 12.26 -0.33 1.18
CA HIS A 151 11.49 0.90 1.10
C HIS A 151 11.72 1.67 -0.21
N LEU A 152 12.95 1.73 -0.72
CA LEU A 152 13.23 2.35 -2.02
C LEU A 152 12.52 1.62 -3.18
N ILE A 153 12.53 0.29 -3.16
CA ILE A 153 11.82 -0.51 -4.17
C ILE A 153 10.30 -0.31 -4.06
N ILE A 154 9.75 -0.27 -2.84
CA ILE A 154 8.32 0.03 -2.61
C ILE A 154 7.96 1.43 -3.13
N LEU A 155 8.80 2.44 -2.89
CA LEU A 155 8.60 3.81 -3.34
C LEU A 155 8.41 3.90 -4.85
N LEU A 156 9.21 3.14 -5.63
CA LEU A 156 9.05 3.04 -7.08
C LEU A 156 7.65 2.52 -7.45
N GLY A 157 7.17 1.47 -6.79
CA GLY A 157 5.82 0.94 -7.03
C GLY A 157 4.71 1.94 -6.66
N ILE A 158 4.87 2.67 -5.56
CA ILE A 158 3.92 3.72 -5.14
C ILE A 158 3.88 4.89 -6.13
N PHE A 159 5.01 5.23 -6.77
CA PHE A 159 5.03 6.22 -7.84
C PHE A 159 4.12 5.83 -9.01
N PHE A 160 4.07 4.54 -9.37
CA PHE A 160 3.14 4.04 -10.38
C PHE A 160 1.66 4.09 -9.92
N PHE A 161 1.39 3.93 -8.63
CA PHE A 161 0.03 4.10 -8.11
C PHE A 161 -0.44 5.55 -8.26
N TYR A 162 0.44 6.50 -7.94
CA TYR A 162 0.18 7.92 -8.14
C TYR A 162 -0.03 8.26 -9.62
N SER A 163 0.86 7.79 -10.50
CA SER A 163 0.75 7.98 -11.95
C SER A 163 -0.56 7.40 -12.53
N THR A 164 -1.00 6.25 -12.03
CA THR A 164 -2.29 5.64 -12.41
C THR A 164 -3.46 6.59 -12.15
N LEU A 165 -3.51 7.18 -10.96
CA LEU A 165 -4.63 8.03 -10.55
C LEU A 165 -4.63 9.36 -11.29
N GLN A 166 -3.46 9.93 -11.58
CA GLN A 166 -3.37 11.11 -12.45
C GLN A 166 -3.95 10.83 -13.85
N ARG A 167 -3.58 9.70 -14.46
CA ARG A 167 -4.08 9.30 -15.78
C ARG A 167 -5.58 9.04 -15.75
N TRP A 168 -6.08 8.33 -14.74
CA TRP A 168 -7.50 8.05 -14.56
C TRP A 168 -8.31 9.34 -14.37
N GLY A 169 -7.82 10.27 -13.54
CA GLY A 169 -8.44 11.57 -13.32
C GLY A 169 -8.53 12.40 -14.60
N LYS A 170 -7.45 12.47 -15.39
CA LYS A 170 -7.44 13.17 -16.69
C LYS A 170 -8.46 12.58 -17.67
N ARG A 171 -8.53 11.25 -17.80
CA ARG A 171 -9.50 10.59 -18.69
C ARG A 171 -10.95 10.85 -18.27
N ASN A 172 -11.25 10.83 -16.98
CA ASN A 172 -12.60 11.11 -16.51
C ASN A 172 -13.02 12.56 -16.74
N ALA A 173 -12.10 13.52 -16.58
CA ALA A 173 -12.38 14.92 -16.88
C ALA A 173 -12.68 15.15 -18.38
N LEU A 174 -12.00 14.42 -19.28
CA LEU A 174 -12.32 14.46 -20.71
C LEU A 174 -13.71 13.89 -21.03
N ARG A 175 -14.15 12.84 -20.30
CA ARG A 175 -15.47 12.22 -20.49
C ARG A 175 -16.63 13.00 -19.89
N SER A 176 -16.38 13.90 -18.93
CA SER A 176 -17.43 14.76 -18.36
C SER A 176 -17.67 16.02 -19.18
N ASN A 177 -16.72 16.39 -20.05
CA ASN A 177 -16.73 17.65 -20.81
C ASN A 177 -17.12 17.48 -22.28
N GLY A 178 -17.43 16.25 -22.73
CA GLY A 178 -17.93 15.94 -24.06
C GLY A 178 -19.21 15.14 -23.96
#